data_AF-A0A6G9XUL1-F1
#
_entry.id   AF-A0A6G9XUL1-F1
#
_cell.length_a   1.000
_cell.length_b   1.000
_cell.length_c   1.000
_cell.angle_alpha   90.00
_cell.angle_beta   90.00
_cell.angle_gamma   90.00
#
_symmetry.space_group_name_H-M   'P 1'
#
loop_
_entity.id
_entity.type
_entity.pdbx_description
1 polymer ?
#
loop_
_entity_poly.entity_id
_entity_poly.type
_entity_poly.pdbx_seq_one_letter_code
_entity_poly.pdbx_strand_id
1 'polypeptide(L)'
;MRNVLRYLFLMILVAAMALWWSGIATAGMAGPATANPIELIAPSDGQVVGVAHPVTIRFTQPVADRAATERAVHIAATDPLPGTFAWTNDRELVWTPTGFLPASARIDVGIGQARTEFRTNVGVYGDADMSRHTFTLTVGGVPTQMPASMGKPGFETPSGRFPVLQKQRSVVFDSRTIGIPLSSPEGYVINGEFAERLTWGGVYIHSAPWSVAQQGNSNVSHGCINLAPENAEWVFNTISVGDPVTTHW
;
A
#
# COMPACT_ATOMS: atom_id res chain seq x y z
N MET A 1 83.63 13.43 -45.23
CA MET A 1 83.13 13.10 -43.88
C MET A 1 82.76 14.40 -43.18
N ARG A 2 81.60 14.45 -42.48
CA ARG A 2 80.94 15.65 -41.91
C ARG A 2 80.33 16.53 -43.00
N ASN A 3 79.03 16.46 -43.27
CA ASN A 3 78.05 17.29 -42.54
C ASN A 3 76.60 16.78 -42.69
N VAL A 4 76.38 15.46 -42.72
CA VAL A 4 75.03 14.84 -42.74
C VAL A 4 74.33 14.91 -41.35
N LEU A 5 74.99 15.47 -40.34
CA LEU A 5 74.51 15.52 -38.94
C LEU A 5 73.82 16.84 -38.56
N ARG A 6 72.98 17.42 -39.41
CA ARG A 6 72.21 18.63 -39.06
C ARG A 6 70.68 18.52 -39.11
N TYR A 7 70.13 17.38 -39.53
CA TYR A 7 68.67 17.16 -39.60
C TYR A 7 68.16 15.94 -38.80
N LEU A 8 68.93 15.47 -37.82
CA LEU A 8 68.54 14.33 -36.97
C LEU A 8 68.23 14.71 -35.51
N PHE A 9 68.34 15.99 -35.14
CA PHE A 9 68.11 16.44 -33.76
C PHE A 9 66.81 17.23 -33.54
N LEU A 10 66.04 17.54 -34.61
CA LEU A 10 64.77 18.26 -34.49
C LEU A 10 63.51 17.38 -34.68
N MET A 11 63.68 16.06 -34.84
CA MET A 11 62.57 15.10 -34.99
C MET A 11 62.41 14.16 -33.78
N ILE A 12 63.17 14.37 -32.70
CA ILE A 12 63.06 13.58 -31.46
C ILE A 12 62.35 14.36 -30.33
N LEU A 13 62.22 15.70 -30.45
CA LEU A 13 61.54 16.52 -29.45
C LEU A 13 60.02 16.71 -29.68
N VAL A 14 59.46 16.26 -30.81
CA VAL A 14 58.01 16.22 -31.02
C VAL A 14 57.41 14.83 -30.69
N ALA A 15 58.23 13.79 -30.60
CA ALA A 15 57.78 12.45 -30.20
C ALA A 15 57.80 12.21 -28.67
N ALA A 16 58.50 13.05 -27.90
CA ALA A 16 58.60 12.90 -26.44
C ALA A 16 57.55 13.70 -25.65
N MET A 17 56.68 14.46 -26.33
CA MET A 17 55.57 15.22 -25.71
C MET A 17 54.18 14.67 -26.05
N ALA A 18 54.11 13.45 -26.59
CA ALA A 18 52.86 12.77 -26.96
C ALA A 18 52.57 11.52 -26.10
N LEU A 19 53.21 11.39 -24.92
CA LEU A 19 53.07 10.19 -24.06
C LEU A 19 52.55 10.50 -22.65
N TRP A 20 52.12 11.74 -22.36
CA TRP A 20 51.58 12.12 -21.05
C TRP A 20 50.14 12.64 -21.14
N TRP A 21 49.40 12.24 -22.19
CA TRP A 21 47.94 12.46 -22.27
C TRP A 21 47.23 11.26 -22.91
N SER A 22 47.53 10.06 -22.44
CA SER A 22 46.50 9.03 -22.38
C SER A 22 46.12 8.93 -20.91
N GLY A 23 45.37 9.94 -20.44
CA GLY A 23 44.49 9.70 -19.31
C GLY A 23 43.62 8.52 -19.73
N ILE A 24 43.92 7.34 -19.20
CA ILE A 24 42.96 6.25 -19.20
C ILE A 24 41.77 6.87 -18.50
N ALA A 25 40.74 7.21 -19.28
CA ALA A 25 39.43 7.43 -18.74
C ALA A 25 39.07 6.07 -18.13
N THR A 26 39.45 5.88 -16.87
CA THR A 26 38.70 5.03 -15.99
C THR A 26 37.32 5.66 -16.00
N ALA A 27 36.46 5.12 -16.86
CA ALA A 27 35.04 5.18 -16.61
C ALA A 27 34.92 4.55 -15.22
N GLY A 28 35.00 5.38 -14.18
CA GLY A 28 34.50 5.02 -12.89
C GLY A 28 33.09 4.57 -13.19
N MET A 29 32.83 3.27 -13.06
CA MET A 29 31.46 2.84 -12.88
C MET A 29 31.01 3.69 -11.70
N ALA A 30 30.16 4.68 -11.97
CA ALA A 30 29.35 5.24 -10.92
C ALA A 30 28.70 4.01 -10.30
N GLY A 31 29.15 3.64 -9.08
CA GLY A 31 28.42 2.66 -8.29
C GLY A 31 26.95 3.08 -8.31
N PRO A 32 26.00 2.13 -8.24
CA PRO A 32 24.59 2.45 -8.29
C PRO A 32 24.36 3.65 -7.37
N ALA A 33 23.85 4.73 -7.95
CA ALA A 33 23.64 6.00 -7.26
C ALA A 33 23.11 5.65 -5.87
N THR A 34 23.85 6.02 -4.83
CA THR A 34 23.55 5.60 -3.46
C THR A 34 22.08 5.89 -3.23
N ALA A 35 21.27 4.83 -3.22
CA ALA A 35 19.83 4.98 -3.04
C ALA A 35 19.67 5.78 -1.75
N ASN A 36 18.83 6.83 -1.80
CA ASN A 36 18.57 7.65 -0.63
C ASN A 36 18.36 6.72 0.58
N PRO A 37 18.97 7.00 1.74
CA PRO A 37 18.86 6.09 2.88
C PRO A 37 17.39 5.83 3.18
N ILE A 38 17.04 4.55 3.30
CA ILE A 38 15.68 4.10 3.59
C ILE A 38 15.39 4.41 5.06
N GLU A 39 14.30 5.11 5.30
CA GLU A 39 13.80 5.38 6.65
C GLU A 39 12.95 4.20 7.15
N LEU A 40 12.13 3.63 6.27
CA LEU A 40 11.10 2.65 6.62
C LEU A 40 10.70 1.84 5.39
N ILE A 41 10.48 0.54 5.59
CA ILE A 41 9.69 -0.30 4.68
C ILE A 41 8.53 -0.88 5.47
N ALA A 42 7.31 -0.72 4.98
CA ALA A 42 6.10 -1.35 5.49
C ALA A 42 5.54 -2.32 4.43
N PRO A 43 5.02 -3.51 4.82
CA PRO A 43 4.97 -4.05 6.19
C PRO A 43 6.34 -4.27 6.83
N SER A 44 6.40 -4.24 8.16
CA SER A 44 7.64 -4.47 8.91
C SER A 44 8.07 -5.93 8.86
N ASP A 45 9.33 -6.20 9.18
CA ASP A 45 9.90 -7.55 9.17
C ASP A 45 9.11 -8.50 10.10
N GLY A 46 8.74 -9.66 9.56
CA GLY A 46 7.91 -10.68 10.22
C GLY A 46 6.42 -10.34 10.36
N GLN A 47 5.96 -9.15 9.96
CA GLN A 47 4.56 -8.74 10.12
C GLN A 47 3.62 -9.63 9.30
N VAL A 48 2.46 -9.99 9.87
CA VAL A 48 1.38 -10.67 9.14
C VAL A 48 0.35 -9.63 8.68
N VAL A 49 0.04 -9.62 7.39
CA VAL A 49 -0.90 -8.67 6.77
C VAL A 49 -1.92 -9.37 5.86
N GLY A 50 -2.94 -8.64 5.44
CA GLY A 50 -3.89 -9.13 4.45
C GLY A 50 -3.33 -9.24 3.04
N VAL A 51 -4.02 -10.00 2.19
CA VAL A 51 -3.56 -10.34 0.83
C VAL A 51 -3.61 -9.20 -0.19
N ALA A 52 -4.15 -8.03 0.17
CA ALA A 52 -4.15 -6.82 -0.66
C ALA A 52 -3.31 -5.68 -0.04
N HIS A 53 -2.45 -5.97 0.95
CA HIS A 53 -1.63 -4.96 1.61
C HIS A 53 -0.59 -4.36 0.63
N PRO A 54 -0.49 -3.02 0.50
CA PRO A 54 0.54 -2.39 -0.31
C PRO A 54 1.92 -2.42 0.39
N VAL A 55 2.99 -2.27 -0.36
CA VAL A 55 4.34 -2.06 0.19
C VAL A 55 4.65 -0.57 0.14
N THR A 56 5.01 0.02 1.27
CA THR A 56 5.42 1.44 1.35
C THR A 56 6.90 1.53 1.68
N ILE A 57 7.64 2.31 0.91
CA ILE A 57 9.05 2.60 1.13
C ILE A 57 9.18 4.09 1.35
N ARG A 58 9.63 4.48 2.55
CA ARG A 58 9.89 5.88 2.89
C ARG A 58 11.39 6.14 2.94
N PHE A 59 11.79 7.23 2.30
CA PHE A 59 13.17 7.68 2.19
C PHE A 59 13.43 8.82 3.18
N THR A 60 14.64 8.86 3.74
CA THR A 60 15.06 9.93 4.66
C THR A 60 15.10 11.31 3.96
N GLN A 61 15.30 11.34 2.64
CA GLN A 61 15.44 12.54 1.81
C GLN A 61 14.64 12.43 0.50
N PRO A 62 14.25 13.57 -0.12
CA PRO A 62 13.56 13.59 -1.41
C PRO A 62 14.30 12.81 -2.50
N VAL A 63 13.58 11.98 -3.24
CA VAL A 63 14.13 11.13 -4.30
C VAL A 63 14.15 11.88 -5.63
N ALA A 64 15.35 12.12 -6.15
CA ALA A 64 15.55 12.81 -7.43
C ALA A 64 15.25 11.91 -8.65
N ASP A 65 15.80 10.70 -8.69
CA ASP A 65 15.56 9.73 -9.77
C ASP A 65 14.56 8.66 -9.33
N ARG A 66 13.28 8.98 -9.51
CA ARG A 66 12.16 8.10 -9.17
C ARG A 66 12.13 6.83 -10.02
N ALA A 67 12.42 6.94 -11.31
CA ALA A 67 12.39 5.82 -12.25
C ALA A 67 13.55 4.83 -12.00
N ALA A 68 14.74 5.29 -11.61
CA ALA A 68 15.80 4.41 -11.14
C ALA A 68 15.45 3.74 -9.81
N THR A 69 14.82 4.47 -8.90
CA THR A 69 14.38 3.94 -7.61
C THR A 69 13.35 2.81 -7.79
N GLU A 70 12.32 3.01 -8.61
CA GLU A 70 11.31 1.99 -8.91
C GLU A 70 11.94 0.72 -9.50
N ARG A 71 12.92 0.86 -10.41
CA ARG A 71 13.66 -0.29 -11.00
C ARG A 71 14.54 -1.04 -10.00
N ALA A 72 14.93 -0.40 -8.90
CA ALA A 72 15.78 -1.00 -7.87
C ALA A 72 14.96 -1.76 -6.81
N VAL A 73 13.64 -1.59 -6.78
CA VAL A 73 12.75 -2.31 -5.87
C VAL A 73 12.49 -3.71 -6.40
N HIS A 74 12.68 -4.70 -5.53
CA HIS A 74 12.34 -6.09 -5.76
C HIS A 74 11.28 -6.53 -4.77
N ILE A 75 10.14 -7.02 -5.27
CA ILE A 75 9.05 -7.58 -4.44
C ILE A 75 8.69 -8.94 -5.02
N ALA A 76 8.84 -9.99 -4.22
CA ALA A 76 8.65 -11.36 -4.69
C ALA A 76 8.13 -12.28 -3.59
N ALA A 77 7.51 -13.39 -4.01
CA ALA A 77 7.36 -14.58 -3.18
C ALA A 77 8.36 -15.62 -3.70
N THR A 78 7.88 -16.73 -4.28
CA THR A 78 8.72 -17.63 -5.09
C THR A 78 9.17 -16.97 -6.39
N ASP A 79 8.25 -16.24 -7.03
CA ASP A 79 8.49 -15.48 -8.26
C ASP A 79 8.23 -13.98 -8.03
N PRO A 80 8.76 -13.09 -8.90
CA PRO A 80 8.44 -11.66 -8.84
C PRO A 80 6.94 -11.40 -8.92
N LEU A 81 6.45 -10.52 -8.06
CA LEU A 81 5.02 -10.21 -7.97
C LEU A 81 4.67 -9.00 -8.85
N PRO A 82 3.61 -9.08 -9.66
CA PRO A 82 3.18 -7.95 -10.48
C PRO A 82 2.54 -6.88 -9.60
N GLY A 83 2.78 -5.61 -9.93
CA GLY A 83 2.15 -4.48 -9.27
C GLY A 83 2.50 -3.15 -9.91
N THR A 84 2.03 -2.07 -9.30
CA THR A 84 2.20 -0.70 -9.79
C THR A 84 2.78 0.19 -8.71
N PHE A 85 3.63 1.12 -9.11
CA PHE A 85 4.23 2.10 -8.22
C PHE A 85 3.46 3.42 -8.30
N ALA A 86 3.33 4.09 -7.15
CA ALA A 86 2.83 5.44 -7.04
C ALA A 86 3.62 6.21 -5.98
N TRP A 87 3.95 7.46 -6.28
CA TRP A 87 4.57 8.37 -5.32
C TRP A 87 3.49 9.19 -4.63
N THR A 88 3.39 9.06 -3.30
CA THR A 88 2.43 9.86 -2.50
C THR A 88 3.00 11.24 -2.15
N ASN A 89 4.34 11.37 -2.13
CA ASN A 89 5.08 12.61 -2.02
C ASN A 89 6.50 12.45 -2.61
N ASP A 90 7.44 13.35 -2.30
CA ASP A 90 8.82 13.30 -2.79
C ASP A 90 9.72 12.29 -2.07
N ARG A 91 9.24 11.67 -0.99
CA ARG A 91 9.97 10.74 -0.13
C ARG A 91 9.26 9.42 0.10
N GLU A 92 8.11 9.17 -0.50
CA GLU A 92 7.32 7.98 -0.22
C GLU A 92 6.82 7.35 -1.53
N LEU A 93 7.25 6.10 -1.70
CA LEU A 93 6.90 5.23 -2.81
C LEU A 93 6.00 4.11 -2.28
N VAL A 94 4.85 3.94 -2.91
CA VAL A 94 3.91 2.86 -2.62
C VAL A 94 3.84 1.92 -3.82
N TRP A 95 4.09 0.65 -3.59
CA TRP A 95 3.80 -0.43 -4.53
C TRP A 95 2.49 -1.11 -4.16
N THR A 96 1.58 -1.25 -5.12
CA THR A 96 0.30 -1.95 -4.93
C THR A 96 0.26 -3.19 -5.83
N PRO A 97 -0.04 -4.39 -5.29
CA PRO A 97 -0.09 -5.61 -6.07
C PRO A 97 -1.16 -5.54 -7.17
N THR A 98 -0.85 -6.10 -8.34
CA THR A 98 -1.85 -6.38 -9.37
C THR A 98 -2.63 -7.61 -8.94
N GLY A 99 -3.88 -7.43 -8.54
CA GLY A 99 -4.68 -8.51 -7.97
C GLY A 99 -4.38 -8.71 -6.49
N PHE A 100 -4.15 -9.94 -6.05
CA PHE A 100 -3.85 -10.28 -4.66
C PHE A 100 -2.49 -10.94 -4.52
N LEU A 101 -1.83 -10.66 -3.41
CA LEU A 101 -0.69 -11.43 -2.95
C LEU A 101 -1.12 -12.88 -2.68
N PRO A 102 -0.23 -13.86 -2.86
CA PRO A 102 -0.53 -15.24 -2.49
C PRO A 102 -0.86 -15.35 -1.00
N ALA A 103 -1.84 -16.17 -0.63
CA ALA A 103 -2.20 -16.42 0.77
C ALA A 103 -1.18 -17.33 1.46
N SER A 104 -1.05 -17.20 2.78
CA SER A 104 -0.12 -17.96 3.64
C SER A 104 1.33 -17.96 3.13
N ALA A 105 1.75 -16.86 2.51
CA ALA A 105 3.02 -16.76 1.81
C ALA A 105 3.99 -15.83 2.54
N ARG A 106 5.30 -16.01 2.27
CA ARG A 106 6.34 -15.04 2.60
C ARG A 106 6.53 -14.12 1.41
N ILE A 107 6.66 -12.83 1.68
CA ILE A 107 6.87 -11.79 0.69
C ILE A 107 8.18 -11.07 1.03
N ASP A 108 9.15 -11.20 0.15
CA ASP A 108 10.42 -10.51 0.22
C ASP A 108 10.32 -9.15 -0.44
N VAL A 109 10.76 -8.10 0.27
CA VAL A 109 10.92 -6.75 -0.26
C VAL A 109 12.38 -6.33 -0.12
N GLY A 110 12.98 -5.91 -1.22
CA GLY A 110 14.37 -5.44 -1.26
C GLY A 110 14.52 -4.15 -2.04
N ILE A 111 15.38 -3.26 -1.54
CA ILE A 111 15.85 -2.07 -2.27
C ILE A 111 17.28 -1.73 -1.82
N GLY A 112 18.23 -1.84 -2.75
CA GLY A 112 19.66 -1.70 -2.40
C GLY A 112 20.09 -2.73 -1.35
N GLN A 113 20.58 -2.24 -0.20
CA GLN A 113 20.97 -3.10 0.94
C GLN A 113 19.84 -3.31 1.96
N ALA A 114 18.73 -2.58 1.84
CA ALA A 114 17.59 -2.73 2.73
C ALA A 114 16.74 -3.93 2.28
N ARG A 115 16.36 -4.77 3.24
CA ARG A 115 15.47 -5.92 3.04
C ARG A 115 14.51 -6.05 4.20
N THR A 116 13.29 -6.48 3.90
CA THR A 116 12.30 -6.93 4.88
C THR A 116 11.56 -8.14 4.32
N GLU A 117 11.16 -9.08 5.17
CA GLU A 117 10.25 -10.17 4.81
C GLU A 117 8.97 -10.00 5.63
N PHE A 118 7.81 -10.02 4.98
CA PHE A 118 6.53 -10.08 5.68
C PHE A 118 5.73 -11.32 5.25
N ARG A 119 4.64 -11.61 5.95
CA ARG A 119 3.78 -12.77 5.66
C ARG A 119 2.36 -12.33 5.35
N THR A 120 1.71 -13.01 4.42
CA THR A 120 0.27 -12.86 4.21
C THR A 120 -0.51 -13.83 5.10
N ASN A 121 -1.71 -13.43 5.52
CA ASN A 121 -2.64 -14.29 6.24
C ASN A 121 -3.18 -15.41 5.34
N VAL A 122 -4.11 -16.22 5.87
CA VAL A 122 -4.71 -17.37 5.19
C VAL A 122 -5.57 -17.04 3.97
N GLY A 123 -5.67 -15.76 3.58
CA GLY A 123 -6.62 -15.27 2.60
C GLY A 123 -7.94 -14.97 3.28
N VAL A 124 -8.14 -13.70 3.61
CA VAL A 124 -9.39 -13.19 4.17
C VAL A 124 -9.99 -12.17 3.20
N TYR A 125 -11.27 -12.32 2.91
CA TYR A 125 -11.99 -11.49 1.93
C TYR A 125 -13.34 -11.06 2.50
N GLY A 126 -13.60 -9.75 2.53
CA GLY A 126 -14.93 -9.21 2.82
C GLY A 126 -15.72 -8.97 1.54
N ASP A 127 -17.02 -9.26 1.60
CA ASP A 127 -17.96 -9.06 0.50
C ASP A 127 -19.25 -8.46 1.06
N ALA A 128 -19.58 -7.23 0.68
CA ALA A 128 -20.75 -6.50 1.12
C ALA A 128 -21.73 -6.35 -0.06
N ASP A 129 -22.86 -7.05 0.03
CA ASP A 129 -23.93 -7.04 -0.95
C ASP A 129 -25.06 -6.12 -0.45
N MET A 130 -25.21 -4.98 -1.10
CA MET A 130 -26.17 -3.93 -0.77
C MET A 130 -27.61 -4.30 -1.12
N SER A 131 -27.83 -5.16 -2.10
CA SER A 131 -29.17 -5.63 -2.48
C SER A 131 -29.67 -6.74 -1.56
N ARG A 132 -28.75 -7.57 -1.05
CA ARG A 132 -29.06 -8.68 -0.14
C ARG A 132 -28.97 -8.29 1.33
N HIS A 133 -28.43 -7.12 1.64
CA HIS A 133 -28.21 -6.64 3.00
C HIS A 133 -27.32 -7.61 3.81
N THR A 134 -26.25 -8.09 3.18
CA THR A 134 -25.34 -9.07 3.78
C THR A 134 -23.89 -8.63 3.72
N PHE A 135 -23.13 -9.00 4.73
CA PHE A 135 -21.67 -9.00 4.70
C PHE A 135 -21.17 -10.42 4.85
N THR A 136 -20.37 -10.89 3.91
CA THR A 136 -19.76 -12.23 3.94
C THR A 136 -18.26 -12.08 4.16
N LEU A 137 -17.73 -12.67 5.23
CA LEU A 137 -16.28 -12.79 5.42
C LEU A 137 -15.85 -14.21 5.06
N THR A 138 -14.96 -14.34 4.09
CA THR A 138 -14.37 -15.62 3.70
C THR A 138 -12.99 -15.75 4.30
N VAL A 139 -12.74 -16.80 5.08
CA VAL A 139 -11.46 -17.03 5.77
C VAL A 139 -10.89 -18.36 5.30
N GLY A 140 -9.74 -18.34 4.61
CA GLY A 140 -9.13 -19.56 4.09
C GLY A 140 -10.04 -20.35 3.14
N GLY A 141 -10.93 -19.65 2.42
CA GLY A 141 -11.94 -20.24 1.54
C GLY A 141 -13.25 -20.64 2.21
N VAL A 142 -13.42 -20.43 3.52
CA VAL A 142 -14.67 -20.73 4.25
C VAL A 142 -15.49 -19.45 4.44
N PRO A 143 -16.67 -19.31 3.80
CA PRO A 143 -17.51 -18.13 3.92
C PRO A 143 -18.37 -18.15 5.19
N THR A 144 -18.46 -17.01 5.86
CA THR A 144 -19.41 -16.74 6.95
C THR A 144 -20.24 -15.51 6.58
N GLN A 145 -21.53 -15.69 6.35
CA GLN A 145 -22.45 -14.62 5.98
C GLN A 145 -23.14 -14.06 7.23
N MET A 146 -23.20 -12.73 7.31
CA MET A 146 -23.78 -11.97 8.40
C MET A 146 -24.83 -11.00 7.86
N PRO A 147 -25.95 -10.78 8.57
CA PRO A 147 -26.84 -9.66 8.29
C PRO A 147 -26.08 -8.34 8.43
N ALA A 148 -26.25 -7.44 7.46
CA ALA A 148 -25.60 -6.14 7.44
C ALA A 148 -26.58 -5.05 7.00
N SER A 149 -26.24 -3.79 7.25
CA SER A 149 -26.98 -2.64 6.73
C SER A 149 -25.99 -1.61 6.21
N MET A 150 -26.14 -1.25 4.92
CA MET A 150 -25.24 -0.33 4.24
C MET A 150 -25.85 1.08 4.15
N GLY A 151 -25.22 1.96 3.38
CA GLY A 151 -25.64 3.33 3.17
C GLY A 151 -27.04 3.45 2.56
N LYS A 152 -27.87 4.30 3.16
CA LYS A 152 -29.21 4.64 2.64
C LYS A 152 -29.12 5.52 1.38
N PRO A 153 -30.23 5.69 0.62
CA PRO A 153 -30.26 6.61 -0.51
C PRO A 153 -29.77 8.03 -0.14
N GLY A 154 -28.88 8.59 -0.96
CA GLY A 154 -28.19 9.86 -0.72
C GLY A 154 -26.92 9.77 0.14
N PHE A 155 -26.68 8.63 0.78
CA PHE A 155 -25.46 8.32 1.54
C PHE A 155 -24.99 6.89 1.24
N GLU A 156 -25.09 6.48 -0.01
CA GLU A 156 -24.83 5.11 -0.44
C GLU A 156 -23.40 4.70 -0.09
N THR A 157 -23.24 3.44 0.34
CA THR A 157 -21.90 2.85 0.43
C THR A 157 -21.31 2.79 -0.98
N PRO A 158 -20.10 3.31 -1.22
CA PRO A 158 -19.52 3.34 -2.55
C PRO A 158 -19.21 1.92 -3.01
N SER A 159 -19.64 1.54 -4.22
CA SER A 159 -19.26 0.25 -4.82
C SER A 159 -17.79 0.24 -5.24
N GLY A 160 -17.15 -0.92 -5.10
CA GLY A 160 -15.76 -1.11 -5.50
C GLY A 160 -15.03 -2.08 -4.58
N ARG A 161 -13.70 -2.11 -4.75
CA ARG A 161 -12.81 -2.94 -3.95
C ARG A 161 -11.92 -2.03 -3.12
N PHE A 162 -11.97 -2.20 -1.81
CA PHE A 162 -11.28 -1.37 -0.84
C PHE A 162 -10.39 -2.24 0.04
N PRO A 163 -9.15 -1.85 0.33
CA PRO A 163 -8.37 -2.48 1.39
C PRO A 163 -8.89 -2.02 2.76
N VAL A 164 -8.76 -2.86 3.78
CA VAL A 164 -8.83 -2.40 5.18
C VAL A 164 -7.59 -1.55 5.44
N LEU A 165 -7.80 -0.26 5.70
CA LEU A 165 -6.74 0.74 5.90
C LEU A 165 -6.27 0.77 7.36
N GLN A 166 -7.22 0.67 8.30
CA GLN A 166 -6.96 0.80 9.74
C GLN A 166 -7.98 -0.01 10.53
N LYS A 167 -7.60 -0.38 11.75
CA LYS A 167 -8.47 -1.03 12.73
C LYS A 167 -8.45 -0.24 14.02
N GLN A 168 -9.62 0.11 14.53
CA GLN A 168 -9.78 0.91 15.74
C GLN A 168 -10.79 0.22 16.66
N ARG A 169 -10.37 -0.20 17.86
CA ARG A 169 -11.29 -0.84 18.82
C ARG A 169 -12.41 0.11 19.24
N SER A 170 -12.09 1.40 19.37
CA SER A 170 -13.06 2.47 19.59
C SER A 170 -12.73 3.67 18.70
N VAL A 171 -13.77 4.32 18.18
CA VAL A 171 -13.66 5.52 17.34
C VAL A 171 -14.88 6.41 17.56
N VAL A 172 -14.68 7.73 17.51
CA VAL A 172 -15.79 8.68 17.49
C VAL A 172 -16.18 8.94 16.04
N PHE A 173 -17.36 8.49 15.65
CA PHE A 173 -17.94 8.81 14.36
C PHE A 173 -18.65 10.16 14.45
N ASP A 174 -18.12 11.15 13.74
CA ASP A 174 -18.64 12.50 13.71
C ASP A 174 -19.06 12.87 12.30
N SER A 175 -20.36 13.06 12.11
CA SER A 175 -20.98 13.40 10.82
C SER A 175 -20.38 14.64 10.14
N ARG A 176 -19.75 15.55 10.91
CA ARG A 176 -19.05 16.72 10.34
C ARG A 176 -17.85 16.34 9.49
N THR A 177 -17.22 15.19 9.78
CA THR A 177 -16.07 14.66 9.01
C THR A 177 -16.45 14.23 7.59
N ILE A 178 -17.73 13.97 7.36
CA ILE A 178 -18.32 13.68 6.03
C ILE A 178 -19.19 14.85 5.53
N GLY A 179 -19.04 16.04 6.11
CA GLY A 179 -19.69 17.26 5.64
C GLY A 179 -21.13 17.49 6.11
N ILE A 180 -21.62 16.71 7.09
CA ILE A 180 -22.97 16.88 7.65
C ILE A 180 -22.88 17.67 8.96
N PRO A 181 -23.46 18.89 9.06
CA PRO A 181 -23.42 19.66 10.30
C PRO A 181 -24.35 19.03 11.36
N LEU A 182 -24.01 19.17 12.64
CA LEU A 182 -24.82 18.63 13.76
C LEU A 182 -26.21 19.27 13.89
N SER A 183 -26.42 20.44 13.29
CA SER A 183 -27.73 21.08 13.20
C SER A 183 -28.63 20.46 12.12
N SER A 184 -28.07 19.61 11.26
CA SER A 184 -28.84 18.83 10.27
C SER A 184 -29.66 17.75 10.99
N PRO A 185 -30.87 17.41 10.51
CA PRO A 185 -31.57 16.20 10.94
C PRO A 185 -30.76 14.90 10.75
N GLU A 186 -29.75 14.93 9.88
CA GLU A 186 -28.83 13.82 9.60
C GLU A 186 -27.54 13.87 10.44
N GLY A 187 -27.39 14.88 11.30
CA GLY A 187 -26.19 15.08 12.12
C GLY A 187 -26.09 14.08 13.27
N TYR A 188 -24.89 13.55 13.51
CA TYR A 188 -24.60 12.64 14.60
C TYR A 188 -23.17 12.79 15.15
N VAL A 189 -23.01 12.40 16.42
CA VAL A 189 -21.73 12.04 17.05
C VAL A 189 -21.97 10.74 17.82
N ILE A 190 -21.31 9.67 17.42
CA ILE A 190 -21.53 8.32 17.98
C ILE A 190 -20.19 7.72 18.36
N ASN A 191 -20.11 7.14 19.57
CA ASN A 191 -18.98 6.30 19.96
C ASN A 191 -19.17 4.91 19.35
N GLY A 192 -18.36 4.59 18.36
CA GLY A 192 -18.34 3.29 17.71
C GLY A 192 -17.30 2.35 18.30
N GLU A 193 -17.51 1.06 18.08
CA GLU A 193 -16.58 0.00 18.44
C GLU A 193 -16.33 -0.93 17.25
N PHE A 194 -15.20 -1.65 17.30
CA PHE A 194 -14.82 -2.66 16.31
C PHE A 194 -14.82 -2.13 14.88
N ALA A 195 -14.04 -1.07 14.64
CA ALA A 195 -14.13 -0.31 13.41
C ALA A 195 -12.95 -0.60 12.46
N GLU A 196 -13.26 -1.08 11.25
CA GLU A 196 -12.32 -1.22 10.14
C GLU A 196 -12.52 -0.10 9.12
N ARG A 197 -11.53 0.77 8.95
CA ARG A 197 -11.58 1.84 7.94
C ARG A 197 -11.37 1.24 6.55
N LEU A 198 -12.27 1.53 5.61
CA LEU A 198 -12.15 1.13 4.20
C LEU A 198 -11.72 2.28 3.30
N THR A 199 -12.11 3.52 3.64
CA THR A 199 -11.75 4.71 2.86
C THR A 199 -11.28 5.85 3.75
N TRP A 200 -10.41 6.71 3.20
CA TRP A 200 -10.06 7.98 3.85
C TRP A 200 -11.23 8.95 3.90
N GLY A 201 -12.24 8.77 3.03
CA GLY A 201 -13.52 9.48 3.07
C GLY A 201 -14.44 9.08 4.24
N GLY A 202 -14.07 8.07 5.04
CA GLY A 202 -14.80 7.74 6.27
C GLY A 202 -15.78 6.58 6.18
N VAL A 203 -15.63 5.68 5.19
CA VAL A 203 -16.40 4.42 5.16
C VAL A 203 -15.73 3.41 6.09
N TYR A 204 -16.53 2.78 6.94
CA TYR A 204 -16.10 1.76 7.90
C TYR A 204 -16.99 0.52 7.86
N ILE A 205 -16.43 -0.64 8.22
CA ILE A 205 -17.20 -1.73 8.85
C ILE A 205 -17.17 -1.46 10.36
N HIS A 206 -18.30 -1.57 11.06
CA HIS A 206 -18.30 -1.42 12.52
C HIS A 206 -19.54 -2.02 13.22
N SER A 207 -19.45 -2.10 14.56
CA SER A 207 -20.57 -2.43 15.42
C SER A 207 -21.64 -1.34 15.41
N ALA A 208 -22.89 -1.72 15.18
CA ALA A 208 -24.03 -0.83 15.11
C ALA A 208 -25.26 -1.45 15.84
N PRO A 209 -25.24 -1.53 17.18
CA PRO A 209 -26.35 -2.10 17.95
C PRO A 209 -27.69 -1.39 17.70
N TRP A 210 -27.64 -0.10 17.35
CA TRP A 210 -28.83 0.71 17.06
C TRP A 210 -29.56 0.33 15.76
N SER A 211 -28.93 -0.43 14.85
CA SER A 211 -29.52 -0.78 13.54
C SER A 211 -29.71 -2.28 13.33
N VAL A 212 -29.66 -3.09 14.39
CA VAL A 212 -29.77 -4.57 14.28
C VAL A 212 -31.08 -5.00 13.61
N ALA A 213 -32.19 -4.30 13.89
CA ALA A 213 -33.48 -4.60 13.27
C ALA A 213 -33.48 -4.41 11.74
N GLN A 214 -32.58 -3.58 11.21
CA GLN A 214 -32.46 -3.29 9.78
C GLN A 214 -31.44 -4.18 9.07
N GLN A 215 -30.46 -4.72 9.80
CA GLN A 215 -29.43 -5.59 9.24
C GLN A 215 -30.07 -6.84 8.63
N GLY A 216 -29.76 -7.14 7.37
CA GLY A 216 -30.40 -8.21 6.60
C GLY A 216 -31.72 -7.83 5.92
N ASN A 217 -32.21 -6.59 6.11
CA ASN A 217 -33.53 -6.17 5.62
C ASN A 217 -33.53 -4.83 4.86
N SER A 218 -32.70 -3.87 5.27
CA SER A 218 -32.66 -2.53 4.65
C SER A 218 -31.34 -1.82 4.92
N ASN A 219 -30.96 -0.90 4.02
CA ASN A 219 -29.78 -0.06 4.16
C ASN A 219 -30.16 1.28 4.82
N VAL A 220 -29.65 1.53 6.03
CA VAL A 220 -30.02 2.71 6.83
C VAL A 220 -28.84 3.53 7.36
N SER A 221 -27.60 3.13 7.05
CA SER A 221 -26.40 3.87 7.51
C SER A 221 -26.14 5.11 6.65
N HIS A 222 -25.11 5.89 6.99
CA HIS A 222 -24.59 7.00 6.19
C HIS A 222 -23.40 6.60 5.31
N GLY A 223 -23.31 5.33 4.94
CA GLY A 223 -22.27 4.79 4.04
C GLY A 223 -21.43 3.68 4.67
N CYS A 224 -21.42 3.56 6.00
CA CYS A 224 -20.77 2.45 6.70
C CYS A 224 -21.49 1.10 6.47
N ILE A 225 -20.77 0.02 6.69
CA ILE A 225 -21.30 -1.34 6.75
C ILE A 225 -21.57 -1.65 8.23
N ASN A 226 -22.83 -1.57 8.62
CA ASN A 226 -23.27 -1.82 9.99
C ASN A 226 -23.41 -3.33 10.24
N LEU A 227 -22.79 -3.83 11.31
CA LEU A 227 -22.92 -5.21 11.79
C LEU A 227 -23.43 -5.25 13.23
N ALA A 228 -24.05 -6.37 13.60
CA ALA A 228 -24.40 -6.65 14.99
C ALA A 228 -23.11 -6.72 15.84
N PRO A 229 -23.14 -6.38 17.14
CA PRO A 229 -21.93 -6.31 17.96
C PRO A 229 -21.05 -7.56 17.91
N GLU A 230 -21.64 -8.76 18.02
CA GLU A 230 -20.91 -10.04 17.97
C GLU A 230 -20.25 -10.27 16.60
N ASN A 231 -20.96 -9.94 15.51
CA ASN A 231 -20.43 -10.04 14.16
C ASN A 231 -19.29 -9.05 13.92
N ALA A 232 -19.45 -7.80 14.38
CA ALA A 232 -18.43 -6.77 14.27
C ALA A 232 -17.17 -7.14 15.06
N GLU A 233 -17.32 -7.67 16.27
CA GLU A 233 -16.18 -8.16 17.06
C GLU A 233 -15.46 -9.32 16.38
N TRP A 234 -16.22 -10.29 15.83
CA TRP A 234 -15.64 -11.40 15.10
C TRP A 234 -14.88 -10.94 13.85
N VAL A 235 -15.46 -10.02 13.06
CA VAL A 235 -14.80 -9.40 11.91
C VAL A 235 -13.53 -8.69 12.37
N PHE A 236 -13.61 -7.84 13.40
CA PHE A 236 -12.47 -7.11 13.94
C PHE A 236 -11.35 -8.04 14.42
N ASN A 237 -11.65 -9.19 14.99
CA ASN A 237 -10.62 -10.12 15.42
C ASN A 237 -10.02 -10.95 14.28
N THR A 238 -10.71 -11.05 13.14
CA THR A 238 -10.36 -11.94 12.03
C THR A 238 -9.71 -11.22 10.86
N ILE A 239 -10.27 -10.08 10.45
CA ILE A 239 -9.77 -9.30 9.32
C ILE A 239 -8.51 -8.52 9.71
N SER A 240 -7.60 -8.36 8.77
CA SER A 240 -6.31 -7.67 8.94
C SER A 240 -6.26 -6.41 8.09
N VAL A 241 -5.40 -5.47 8.47
CA VAL A 241 -5.05 -4.36 7.57
C VAL A 241 -4.50 -4.94 6.27
N GLY A 242 -4.94 -4.41 5.15
CA GLY A 242 -4.65 -4.90 3.81
C GLY A 242 -5.53 -6.06 3.34
N ASP A 243 -6.48 -6.56 4.14
CA ASP A 243 -7.48 -7.48 3.58
C ASP A 243 -8.45 -6.71 2.68
N PRO A 244 -8.84 -7.30 1.55
CA PRO A 244 -9.78 -6.70 0.62
C PRO A 244 -11.23 -6.84 1.07
N VAL A 245 -12.00 -5.77 0.87
CA VAL A 245 -13.45 -5.73 1.00
C VAL A 245 -14.04 -5.27 -0.33
N THR A 246 -14.87 -6.11 -0.93
CA THR A 246 -15.67 -5.76 -2.11
C THR A 246 -17.03 -5.28 -1.65
N THR A 247 -17.55 -4.23 -2.28
CA THR A 247 -18.88 -3.68 -2.04
C THR A 247 -19.58 -3.58 -3.39
N HIS A 248 -20.80 -4.08 -3.48
CA HIS A 248 -21.57 -4.09 -4.71
C HIS A 248 -23.08 -4.13 -4.44
N TRP A 249 -23.85 -3.94 -5.51
CA TRP A 249 -25.29 -4.16 -5.54
C TRP A 249 -25.60 -5.54 -6.11
#